data_AF-A0A968JQK3-F1
#
_entry.id   AF-A0A968JQK3-F1
#
_cell.length_a   1.000
_cell.length_b   1.000
_cell.length_c   1.000
_cell.angle_alpha   90.00
_cell.angle_beta   90.00
_cell.angle_gamma   90.00
#
_symmetry.space_group_name_H-M   'P 1'
#
loop_
_entity.id
_entity.type
_entity.pdbx_description
1 polymer ?
#
loop_
_entity_poly.entity_id
_entity_poly.type
_entity_poly.pdbx_seq_one_letter_code
_entity_poly.pdbx_strand_id
1 'polypeptide(L)'
;MWAQILNTFLGLWLMISPNVLKFNNSIAADFNYITGPLIVTFAVISYWEASRNVRRWNIPIALFLIIASFTFDSNTARLNDILTCIPVVVFSLVKGKITQKFGGGWKSLFQENPEHMQGT
;
A
#
# COMPACT_ATOMS: atom_id res chain seq x y z
N MET A 1 -11.98 3.19 -1.03
CA MET A 1 -11.37 3.12 0.30
C MET A 1 -11.17 1.67 0.72
N TRP A 2 -12.12 0.77 0.42
CA TRP A 2 -12.03 -0.70 0.61
C TRP A 2 -10.66 -1.36 0.34
N ALA A 3 -10.03 -1.08 -0.81
CA ALA A 3 -8.73 -1.68 -1.14
C ALA A 3 -7.61 -1.33 -0.13
N GLN A 4 -7.63 -0.14 0.48
CA GLN A 4 -6.64 0.25 1.48
C GLN A 4 -6.91 -0.40 2.83
N ILE A 5 -8.19 -0.62 3.18
CA ILE A 5 -8.60 -1.41 4.36
C ILE A 5 -8.01 -2.82 4.25
N LEU A 6 -8.16 -3.47 3.10
CA LEU A 6 -7.60 -4.79 2.87
C LEU A 6 -6.07 -4.79 2.96
N ASN A 7 -5.39 -3.78 2.40
CA ASN A 7 -3.94 -3.64 2.55
C ASN A 7 -3.49 -3.50 4.01
N THR A 8 -4.24 -2.76 4.84
CA THR A 8 -3.97 -2.67 6.28
C THR A 8 -4.07 -4.04 6.94
N PHE A 9 -5.12 -4.82 6.65
CA PHE A 9 -5.26 -6.18 7.20
C PHE A 9 -4.15 -7.12 6.72
N LEU A 10 -3.74 -7.04 5.45
CA LEU A 10 -2.64 -7.85 4.92
C LEU A 10 -1.29 -7.48 5.54
N GLY A 11 -1.05 -6.19 5.79
CA GLY A 11 0.14 -5.74 6.51
C GLY A 11 0.17 -6.20 7.97
N LEU A 12 -0.98 -6.21 8.65
CA LEU A 12 -1.11 -6.81 9.99
C LEU A 12 -0.89 -8.33 9.97
N TRP A 13 -1.40 -9.02 8.94
CA TRP A 13 -1.16 -10.44 8.76
C TRP A 13 0.34 -10.75 8.64
N LEU A 14 1.10 -9.97 7.88
CA LEU A 14 2.57 -10.15 7.78
C LEU A 14 3.27 -10.07 9.13
N MET A 15 2.80 -9.23 10.06
CA MET A 15 3.40 -9.16 11.40
C MET A 15 3.08 -10.41 12.24
N ILE A 16 1.93 -11.03 12.03
CA ILE A 16 1.45 -12.15 12.84
C ILE A 16 1.92 -13.50 12.24
N SER A 17 2.12 -13.56 10.92
CA SER A 17 2.42 -14.78 10.18
C SER A 17 3.66 -15.54 10.69
N PRO A 18 4.78 -14.90 11.10
CA PRO A 18 5.97 -15.65 11.54
C PRO A 18 5.73 -16.43 12.82
N ASN A 19 4.89 -15.90 13.71
CA ASN A 19 4.53 -16.55 14.97
C ASN A 19 3.53 -17.69 14.74
N VAL A 20 2.55 -17.50 13.85
CA VAL A 20 1.54 -18.51 13.52
C VAL A 20 2.15 -19.69 12.76
N LEU A 21 3.03 -19.42 11.80
CA LEU A 21 3.65 -20.42 10.94
C LEU A 21 4.99 -20.96 11.49
N LYS A 22 5.36 -20.56 12.72
CA LYS A 22 6.54 -21.05 13.46
C LYS A 22 7.87 -20.88 12.73
N PHE A 23 8.07 -19.75 12.03
CA PHE A 23 9.35 -19.38 11.41
C PHE A 23 9.95 -18.09 12.01
N ASN A 24 9.55 -17.75 13.23
CA ASN A 24 9.95 -16.55 13.96
C ASN A 24 11.46 -16.35 14.14
N ASN A 25 12.28 -17.41 14.03
CA ASN A 25 13.75 -17.33 14.15
C ASN A 25 14.48 -17.23 12.81
N SER A 26 13.75 -17.06 11.70
CA SER A 26 14.33 -16.96 10.35
C SER A 26 14.46 -15.51 9.90
N ILE A 27 15.39 -15.25 8.98
CA ILE A 27 15.58 -13.96 8.31
C ILE A 27 14.25 -13.44 7.71
N ALA A 28 13.40 -14.35 7.20
CA ALA A 28 12.06 -14.02 6.70
C ALA A 28 11.17 -13.30 7.73
N ALA A 29 11.27 -13.65 9.02
CA ALA A 29 10.50 -13.02 10.07
C ALA A 29 10.89 -11.55 10.25
N ASP A 30 12.19 -11.23 10.21
CA ASP A 30 12.68 -9.86 10.34
C ASP A 30 12.17 -8.97 9.19
N PHE A 31 12.22 -9.49 7.96
CA PHE A 31 11.65 -8.78 6.80
C PHE A 31 10.15 -8.55 6.96
N ASN A 32 9.40 -9.53 7.47
CA ASN A 32 7.97 -9.42 7.71
C ASN A 32 7.62 -8.41 8.82
N TYR A 33 8.41 -8.38 9.90
CA TYR A 33 8.25 -7.40 10.99
C TYR A 33 8.58 -5.96 10.56
N ILE A 34 9.44 -5.77 9.55
CA ILE A 34 9.76 -4.43 9.02
C ILE A 34 8.75 -4.00 7.95
N THR A 35 8.43 -4.89 7.01
CA THR A 35 7.56 -4.56 5.86
C THR A 35 6.08 -4.48 6.22
N GLY A 36 5.61 -5.30 7.17
CA GLY A 36 4.23 -5.27 7.66
C GLY A 36 3.80 -3.86 8.14
N PRO A 37 4.51 -3.25 9.11
CA PRO A 37 4.18 -1.90 9.60
C PRO A 37 4.30 -0.82 8.53
N LEU A 38 5.23 -0.97 7.60
CA LEU A 38 5.42 -0.04 6.50
C LEU A 38 4.18 -0.03 5.59
N ILE A 39 3.70 -1.21 5.18
CA ILE A 39 2.47 -1.36 4.39
C ILE A 39 1.26 -0.79 5.13
N VAL A 40 1.13 -1.09 6.43
CA VAL A 40 0.04 -0.57 7.28
C VAL A 40 0.06 0.95 7.31
N THR A 41 1.22 1.57 7.55
CA THR A 41 1.37 3.02 7.68
C THR A 41 0.97 3.73 6.40
N PHE A 42 1.49 3.30 5.25
CA PHE A 42 1.15 3.90 3.96
C PHE A 42 -0.30 3.63 3.54
N ALA A 43 -0.87 2.46 3.88
CA ALA A 43 -2.28 2.17 3.66
C ALA A 43 -3.18 3.09 4.50
N VAL A 44 -2.82 3.32 5.77
CA VAL A 44 -3.55 4.21 6.68
C VAL A 44 -3.46 5.66 6.23
N ILE A 45 -2.27 6.13 5.86
CA ILE A 45 -2.10 7.49 5.31
C ILE A 45 -2.97 7.66 4.06
N SER A 46 -3.09 6.64 3.22
CA SER A 46 -3.86 6.68 1.98
C SER A 46 -5.39 6.67 2.16
N TYR A 47 -5.91 6.63 3.40
CA TYR A 47 -7.35 6.81 3.65
C TYR A 47 -7.82 8.21 3.26
N TRP A 48 -6.98 9.22 3.47
CA TRP A 48 -7.35 10.60 3.17
C TRP A 48 -7.27 10.88 1.66
N GLU A 49 -8.20 11.69 1.13
CA GLU A 49 -8.25 11.93 -0.32
C GLU A 49 -7.01 12.68 -0.84
N ALA A 50 -6.49 13.64 -0.06
CA ALA A 50 -5.29 14.39 -0.44
C ALA A 50 -4.01 13.53 -0.50
N SER A 51 -3.93 12.46 0.29
CA SER A 51 -2.77 11.57 0.37
C SER A 51 -2.95 10.31 -0.49
N ARG A 52 -3.97 10.22 -1.33
CA ARG A 52 -4.30 9.00 -2.08
C ARG A 52 -3.19 8.52 -3.03
N ASN A 53 -2.30 9.42 -3.42
CA ASN A 53 -1.13 9.11 -4.23
C ASN A 53 -0.09 8.27 -3.46
N VAL A 54 -0.09 8.36 -2.13
CA VAL A 54 0.84 7.66 -1.23
C VAL A 54 0.69 6.15 -1.33
N ARG A 55 -0.48 5.62 -1.69
CA ARG A 55 -0.68 4.16 -1.84
C ARG A 55 0.29 3.51 -2.81
N ARG A 56 0.83 4.26 -3.78
CA ARG A 56 1.77 3.73 -4.77
C ARG A 56 3.07 3.28 -4.12
N TRP A 57 3.41 3.81 -2.94
CA TRP A 57 4.56 3.38 -2.15
C TRP A 57 4.43 1.95 -1.63
N ASN A 58 3.21 1.41 -1.48
CA ASN A 58 3.03 0.00 -1.12
C ASN A 58 3.48 -0.96 -2.22
N ILE A 59 3.54 -0.52 -3.48
CA ILE A 59 3.96 -1.34 -4.61
C ILE A 59 5.45 -1.72 -4.53
N PRO A 60 6.40 -0.76 -4.46
CA PRO A 60 7.82 -1.13 -4.35
C PRO A 60 8.12 -1.90 -3.08
N ILE A 61 7.42 -1.62 -1.97
CA ILE A 61 7.60 -2.36 -0.70
C ILE A 61 7.18 -3.83 -0.85
N ALA A 62 5.99 -4.08 -1.38
CA ALA A 62 5.50 -5.43 -1.59
C ALA A 62 6.32 -6.17 -2.65
N LEU A 63 6.75 -5.49 -3.72
CA LEU A 63 7.60 -6.07 -4.74
C LEU A 63 8.99 -6.43 -4.19
N PHE A 64 9.57 -5.57 -3.35
CA PHE A 64 10.82 -5.84 -2.67
C PHE A 64 10.72 -7.09 -1.79
N LEU A 65 9.63 -7.24 -1.03
CA LEU A 65 9.43 -8.44 -0.21
C LEU A 65 9.25 -9.71 -1.06
N ILE A 66 8.52 -9.65 -2.18
CA ILE A 66 8.41 -10.77 -3.13
C ILE A 66 9.80 -11.21 -3.63
N ILE A 67 10.66 -10.25 -3.98
CA ILE A 67 12.02 -10.54 -4.45
C ILE A 67 12.86 -11.15 -3.31
N ALA A 68 12.80 -10.57 -2.10
CA ALA A 68 13.51 -11.09 -0.93
C ALA A 68 13.05 -12.52 -0.55
N SER A 69 11.77 -12.82 -0.76
CA SER A 69 11.15 -14.11 -0.46
C SER A 69 11.78 -15.28 -1.21
N PHE A 70 12.34 -15.05 -2.41
CA PHE A 70 13.07 -16.07 -3.15
C PHE A 70 14.39 -16.48 -2.48
N THR A 71 14.96 -15.65 -1.62
CA THR A 71 16.20 -15.93 -0.89
C THR A 71 15.95 -16.71 0.41
N PHE A 72 14.71 -16.83 0.87
CA PHE A 72 14.41 -17.53 2.12
C PHE A 72 14.47 -19.06 1.96
N ASP A 73 15.13 -19.76 2.88
CA ASP A 73 15.24 -21.23 2.88
C ASP A 73 13.92 -21.94 3.18
N SER A 74 13.00 -21.27 3.87
CA SER A 74 11.71 -21.85 4.24
C SER A 74 10.68 -21.69 3.12
N ASN A 75 10.21 -22.82 2.59
CA ASN A 75 9.13 -22.84 1.60
C ASN A 75 7.81 -22.28 2.16
N THR A 76 7.54 -22.43 3.47
CA THR A 76 6.30 -21.92 4.08
C THR A 76 6.31 -20.41 4.19
N ALA A 77 7.43 -19.82 4.62
CA ALA A 77 7.61 -18.37 4.65
C ALA A 77 7.50 -17.79 3.25
N ARG A 78 8.18 -18.42 2.27
CA ARG A 78 8.15 -17.98 0.88
C ARG A 78 6.74 -17.90 0.31
N LEU A 79 5.97 -18.98 0.47
CA LEU A 79 4.59 -19.04 -0.02
C LEU A 79 3.69 -18.04 0.69
N ASN A 80 3.82 -17.88 2.01
CA ASN A 80 3.04 -16.90 2.77
C ASN A 80 3.26 -15.47 2.25
N ASP A 81 4.51 -15.09 2.03
CA ASP A 81 4.86 -13.72 1.65
C ASP A 81 4.42 -13.42 0.22
N ILE A 82 4.61 -14.37 -0.72
CA ILE A 82 4.10 -14.24 -2.09
C ILE A 82 2.58 -14.13 -2.10
N LEU A 83 1.88 -15.00 -1.35
CA LEU A 83 0.41 -14.98 -1.26
C LEU A 83 -0.13 -13.71 -0.62
N THR A 84 0.63 -13.07 0.28
CA THR A 84 0.21 -11.83 0.94
C THR A 84 0.54 -10.60 0.10
N CYS A 85 1.73 -10.55 -0.50
CA CYS A 85 2.19 -9.39 -1.26
C CYS A 85 1.54 -9.22 -2.63
N ILE A 86 1.19 -10.31 -3.32
CA ILE A 86 0.48 -10.21 -4.61
C ILE A 86 -0.84 -9.42 -4.45
N PRO A 87 -1.74 -9.78 -3.50
CA PRO A 87 -2.92 -8.97 -3.21
C PRO A 87 -2.60 -7.52 -2.83
N VAL A 88 -1.54 -7.27 -2.04
CA VAL A 88 -1.14 -5.89 -1.67
C VAL A 88 -0.83 -5.05 -2.90
N VAL A 89 -0.09 -5.60 -3.88
CA VAL A 89 0.21 -4.91 -5.14
C VAL A 89 -1.07 -4.65 -5.93
N VAL A 90 -1.93 -5.67 -6.09
CA VAL A 90 -3.20 -5.56 -6.83
C VAL A 90 -4.08 -4.47 -6.22
N PHE A 91 -4.31 -4.50 -4.90
CA PHE A 91 -5.14 -3.52 -4.21
C PHE A 91 -4.53 -2.12 -4.17
N SER A 92 -3.20 -2.01 -4.22
CA SER A 92 -2.51 -0.73 -4.39
C SER A 92 -2.71 -0.13 -5.80
N LEU A 93 -3.05 -0.95 -6.80
CA LEU A 93 -3.36 -0.50 -8.17
C LEU A 93 -4.84 -0.15 -8.37
N VAL A 94 -5.78 -0.74 -7.62
CA VAL A 94 -7.23 -0.49 -7.74
C VAL A 94 -7.56 0.99 -7.48
N LYS A 95 -7.71 1.81 -8.54
CA LYS A 95 -8.08 3.24 -8.44
C LYS A 95 -9.47 3.38 -7.81
N GLY A 96 -9.55 4.14 -6.71
CA GLY A 96 -10.86 4.61 -6.24
C GLY A 96 -11.36 5.72 -7.15
N LYS A 97 -12.68 5.77 -7.40
CA LYS A 97 -13.31 6.89 -8.11
C LYS A 97 -12.97 8.20 -7.38
N ILE A 98 -12.50 9.19 -8.12
CA ILE A 98 -12.22 10.54 -7.62
C ILE A 98 -13.50 11.34 -7.87
N THR A 99 -14.22 11.70 -6.80
CA THR A 99 -15.54 12.34 -6.92
C THR A 99 -15.46 13.87 -6.76
N GLN A 100 -14.43 14.41 -6.12
CA GLN A 100 -14.34 15.84 -5.83
C GLN A 100 -13.08 16.45 -6.48
N LYS A 101 -13.27 17.31 -7.48
CA LYS A 101 -12.24 18.24 -7.98
C LYS A 101 -12.49 19.59 -7.30
N PHE A 102 -11.76 19.91 -6.24
CA PHE A 102 -11.79 21.26 -5.68
C PHE A 102 -10.92 22.20 -6.53
N GLY A 103 -11.56 23.20 -7.16
CA GLY A 103 -10.93 24.46 -7.57
C GLY A 103 -9.81 24.43 -8.62
N GLY A 104 -9.83 23.52 -9.60
CA GLY A 104 -8.86 23.54 -10.73
C GLY A 104 -7.39 23.24 -10.39
N GLY A 105 -7.05 23.11 -9.10
CA GLY A 105 -5.69 22.90 -8.60
C GLY A 105 -4.74 24.08 -8.84
N TRP A 106 -3.45 23.89 -8.61
CA TRP A 106 -2.40 24.90 -8.85
C TRP A 106 -2.39 25.49 -10.26
N LYS A 107 -3.02 24.82 -11.23
CA LYS A 107 -3.19 25.33 -12.59
C LYS A 107 -4.15 26.52 -12.67
N SER A 108 -5.14 26.64 -11.77
CA SER A 108 -6.06 27.78 -11.79
C SER A 108 -5.36 29.10 -11.45
N LEU A 109 -4.25 29.05 -10.70
CA LEU A 109 -3.45 30.23 -10.36
C LEU A 109 -2.69 30.81 -11.57
N PHE A 110 -2.50 30.01 -12.62
CA PHE A 110 -1.81 30.40 -13.85
C PHE A 110 -2.75 30.52 -15.05
N GLN A 111 -4.06 30.41 -14.83
CA GLN A 111 -5.06 30.63 -15.87
C GLN A 111 -5.65 32.03 -15.72
N GLU A 112 -5.64 32.80 -16.81
CA GLU A 112 -6.16 34.18 -16.84
C GLU A 112 -7.67 34.26 -16.57
N ASN A 113 -8.43 33.19 -16.84
CA ASN A 113 -9.88 33.12 -16.59
C ASN A 113 -10.28 31.77 -15.96
N PRO A 114 -10.12 31.60 -14.64
CA PRO A 114 -10.50 30.36 -13.99
C PRO A 114 -12.03 30.24 -13.92
N GLU A 115 -12.54 29.01 -14.04
CA GLU A 115 -13.98 28.70 -14.19
C GLU A 115 -14.87 29.23 -13.05
N HIS A 116 -14.32 29.54 -11.87
CA HIS A 116 -15.05 30.11 -10.74
C HIS A 116 -15.20 31.65 -10.80
N MET A 117 -14.52 32.32 -11.74
CA MET A 117 -14.63 33.76 -12.02
C MET A 117 -15.60 34.05 -13.18
N GLN A 118 -16.01 33.02 -13.92
CA GLN A 118 -17.03 33.14 -14.96
C GLN A 118 -18.40 33.00 -14.29
N GLY A 119 -18.91 34.13 -13.78
CA GLY A 119 -20.27 34.23 -13.24
C GLY A 119 -21.31 33.82 -14.27
N THR A 120 -22.38 33.20 -13.77
CA THR A 120 -23.67 32.94 -14.43
C THR A 120 -24.21 34.10 -15.23
#